data_AF-A0A5C7SQD7-F1
#
_entry.id   AF-A0A5C7SQD7-F1
#
_cell.length_a   1.000
_cell.length_b   1.000
_cell.length_c   1.000
_cell.angle_alpha   90.00
_cell.angle_beta   90.00
_cell.angle_gamma   90.00
#
_symmetry.space_group_name_H-M   'P 1'
#
loop_
_entity.id
_entity.type
_entity.pdbx_description
1 polymer ?
#
loop_
_entity_poly.entity_id
_entity_poly.type
_entity_poly.pdbx_seq_one_letter_code
_entity_poly.pdbx_strand_id
1 'polypeptide(L)'
;MSHDDIPLAANGPAYTSRQERHGVPLSYVGDKLGHAIEELHRHGSRHPAQRQDLFASMHYLLVAYLGLHNMLAKANDRSLVGRLLEASDAELKAWLALVALEGDVAGLADLDRP
;
A
#
# COMPACT_ATOMS: atom_id res chain seq x y z
N MET A 1 -7.36 -13.96 -16.28
CA MET A 1 -7.38 -14.34 -14.86
C MET A 1 -8.64 -13.71 -14.25
N SER A 2 -9.47 -14.50 -13.59
CA SER A 2 -10.74 -14.07 -12.99
C SER A 2 -10.50 -13.17 -11.77
N HIS A 3 -11.35 -12.18 -11.56
CA HIS A 3 -11.24 -11.18 -10.48
C HIS A 3 -11.60 -11.72 -9.08
N ASP A 4 -12.04 -12.98 -8.97
CA ASP A 4 -12.66 -13.51 -7.74
C ASP A 4 -11.74 -14.35 -6.82
N ASP A 5 -10.48 -14.58 -7.18
CA ASP A 5 -9.60 -15.53 -6.46
C ASP A 5 -8.72 -14.90 -5.34
N ILE A 6 -8.98 -13.66 -4.91
CA ILE A 6 -8.20 -13.01 -3.85
C ILE A 6 -9.09 -12.73 -2.63
N PRO A 7 -8.99 -13.49 -1.53
CA PRO A 7 -9.67 -13.18 -0.29
C PRO A 7 -9.28 -11.79 0.24
N LEU A 8 -10.22 -10.85 0.20
CA LEU A 8 -10.10 -9.45 0.64
C LEU A 8 -10.30 -9.28 2.16
N ALA A 9 -9.68 -10.14 2.99
CA ALA A 9 -9.78 -9.95 4.44
C ALA A 9 -8.81 -8.84 4.89
N ALA A 10 -9.37 -7.68 5.23
CA ALA A 10 -8.70 -6.68 6.07
C ALA A 10 -8.15 -7.37 7.33
N ASN A 11 -7.04 -6.85 7.86
CA ASN A 11 -6.33 -7.44 8.99
C ASN A 11 -7.28 -7.99 10.05
N GLY A 12 -7.13 -9.28 10.41
CA GLY A 12 -7.92 -9.86 11.50
C GLY A 12 -7.76 -9.05 12.82
N PRO A 13 -8.67 -9.23 13.78
CA PRO A 13 -8.86 -8.35 14.95
C PRO A 13 -7.66 -8.25 15.92
N ALA A 14 -6.56 -8.97 15.67
CA ALA A 14 -5.37 -9.01 16.53
C ALA A 14 -4.49 -7.76 16.45
N TYR A 15 -4.70 -6.84 15.50
CA TYR A 15 -3.86 -5.64 15.28
C TYR A 15 -4.62 -4.30 15.29
N THR A 16 -5.79 -4.24 15.93
CA THR A 16 -6.61 -3.02 15.96
C THR A 16 -6.51 -2.28 17.28
N SER A 17 -6.18 -0.99 17.25
CA SER A 17 -6.27 -0.07 18.39
C SER A 17 -6.91 1.24 17.92
N ARG A 18 -7.97 1.69 18.60
CA ARG A 18 -8.63 2.95 18.28
C ARG A 18 -7.75 4.11 18.71
N GLN A 19 -7.44 5.00 17.77
CA GLN A 19 -6.70 6.24 18.03
C GLN A 19 -7.50 7.43 17.53
N GLU A 20 -7.60 8.48 18.35
CA GLU A 20 -8.13 9.78 17.93
C GLU A 20 -6.96 10.70 17.56
N ARG A 21 -7.11 11.43 16.45
CA ARG A 21 -6.04 12.28 15.90
C ARG A 21 -6.61 13.64 15.54
N HIS A 22 -5.83 14.68 15.85
CA HIS A 22 -6.03 16.03 15.34
C HIS A 22 -4.79 16.42 14.53
N GLY A 23 -4.97 16.78 13.26
CA GLY A 23 -3.85 17.11 12.38
C GLY A 23 -4.21 17.04 10.91
N VAL A 24 -3.19 16.89 10.06
CA VAL A 24 -3.36 16.79 8.60
C VAL A 24 -4.30 15.64 8.22
N PRO A 25 -5.14 15.81 7.18
CA PRO A 25 -6.01 14.74 6.71
C PRO A 25 -5.22 13.49 6.32
N LEU A 26 -5.74 12.31 6.67
CA LEU A 26 -5.09 11.04 6.31
C LEU A 26 -5.02 10.82 4.80
N SER A 27 -5.98 11.36 4.03
CA SER A 27 -5.91 11.37 2.56
C SER A 27 -4.66 12.09 2.06
N TYR A 28 -4.33 13.25 2.63
CA TYR A 28 -3.11 13.99 2.28
C TYR A 28 -1.85 13.17 2.61
N VAL A 29 -1.83 12.45 3.73
CA VAL A 29 -0.72 11.56 4.08
C VAL A 29 -0.61 10.42 3.06
N GLY A 30 -1.75 9.85 2.65
CA GLY A 30 -1.82 8.82 1.61
C GLY A 30 -1.25 9.30 0.28
N ASP A 31 -1.62 10.50 -0.16
CA ASP A 31 -1.09 11.10 -1.38
C ASP A 31 0.45 11.23 -1.33
N LYS A 32 1.00 11.67 -0.18
CA LYS A 32 2.46 11.83 -0.03
C LYS A 32 3.19 10.50 0.00
N LEU A 33 2.63 9.49 0.66
CA LEU A 33 3.19 8.14 0.64
C LEU A 33 3.15 7.54 -0.77
N GLY A 34 2.03 7.71 -1.49
CA GLY A 34 1.89 7.28 -2.89
C GLY A 34 2.96 7.92 -3.78
N HIS A 35 3.15 9.24 -3.70
CA HIS A 35 4.20 9.92 -4.45
C HIS A 35 5.62 9.45 -4.09
N ALA A 36 5.91 9.18 -2.81
CA ALA A 36 7.22 8.66 -2.41
C ALA A 36 7.50 7.28 -3.04
N ILE A 37 6.48 6.41 -3.12
CA ILE A 37 6.56 5.12 -3.80
C ILE A 37 6.81 5.31 -5.30
N GLU A 38 6.08 6.22 -5.95
CA GLU A 38 6.28 6.56 -7.37
C GLU A 38 7.69 7.08 -7.66
N GLU A 39 8.22 7.98 -6.83
CA GLU A 39 9.58 8.52 -7.01
C GLU A 39 10.65 7.44 -6.84
N LEU A 40 10.51 6.58 -5.82
CA LEU A 40 11.44 5.48 -5.57
C LEU A 40 11.42 4.46 -6.71
N HIS A 41 10.23 4.12 -7.19
CA HIS A 41 10.05 3.29 -8.38
C HIS A 41 10.74 3.91 -9.59
N ARG A 42 10.47 5.18 -9.89
CA ARG A 42 11.07 5.87 -11.03
C ARG A 42 12.59 5.89 -10.95
N HIS A 43 13.15 6.07 -9.75
CA HIS A 43 14.59 5.97 -9.52
C HIS A 43 15.13 4.56 -9.84
N GLY A 44 14.47 3.52 -9.33
CA GLY A 44 14.83 2.13 -9.60
C GLY A 44 14.67 1.72 -11.07
N SER A 45 13.69 2.29 -11.77
CA SER A 45 13.47 2.09 -13.21
C SER A 45 14.58 2.74 -14.05
N ARG A 46 15.09 3.91 -13.63
CA ARG A 46 16.23 4.58 -14.28
C ARG A 46 17.58 3.96 -13.95
N HIS A 47 17.70 3.31 -12.79
CA HIS A 47 18.95 2.73 -12.31
C HIS A 47 18.75 1.27 -11.87
N PRO A 48 18.56 0.31 -12.81
CA PRO A 48 18.27 -1.08 -12.47
C PRO A 48 19.31 -1.73 -11.54
N ALA A 49 20.59 -1.37 -11.70
CA ALA A 49 21.68 -1.86 -10.85
C ALA A 49 21.54 -1.47 -9.36
N GLN A 50 20.78 -0.42 -9.05
CA GLN A 50 20.56 0.06 -7.67
C GLN A 50 19.27 -0.48 -7.04
N ARG A 51 18.42 -1.22 -7.79
CA ARG A 51 17.10 -1.67 -7.28
C ARG A 51 17.20 -2.47 -5.99
N GLN A 52 18.24 -3.28 -5.84
CA GLN A 52 18.46 -4.07 -4.63
C GLN A 52 18.60 -3.17 -3.38
N ASP A 53 19.28 -2.03 -3.51
CA ASP A 53 19.48 -1.09 -2.41
C ASP A 53 18.18 -0.35 -2.04
N LEU A 54 17.23 -0.25 -2.96
CA LEU A 54 15.93 0.40 -2.73
C LEU A 54 14.93 -0.53 -2.04
N PHE A 55 15.20 -1.84 -1.97
CA PHE A 55 14.24 -2.84 -1.53
C PHE A 55 13.70 -2.55 -0.13
N ALA A 56 14.59 -2.23 0.82
CA ALA A 56 14.19 -1.92 2.19
C ALA A 56 13.32 -0.65 2.27
N SER A 57 13.69 0.41 1.55
CA SER A 57 12.93 1.66 1.50
C SER A 57 11.54 1.44 0.88
N MET A 58 11.47 0.70 -0.23
CA MET A 58 10.21 0.36 -0.88
C MET A 58 9.33 -0.49 0.05
N HIS A 59 9.92 -1.48 0.73
CA HIS A 59 9.20 -2.31 1.69
C HIS A 59 8.52 -1.48 2.78
N TYR A 60 9.25 -0.60 3.47
CA TYR A 60 8.65 0.19 4.57
C TYR A 60 7.65 1.24 4.08
N LEU A 61 7.85 1.81 2.88
CA LEU A 61 6.85 2.69 2.27
C LEU A 61 5.56 1.93 1.96
N LEU A 62 5.65 0.72 1.41
CA LEU A 62 4.48 -0.12 1.14
C LEU A 62 3.77 -0.54 2.42
N VAL A 63 4.51 -0.90 3.47
CA VAL A 63 3.92 -1.19 4.79
C VAL A 63 3.19 0.04 5.35
N ALA A 64 3.78 1.23 5.28
CA ALA A 64 3.15 2.46 5.75
C ALA A 64 1.89 2.80 4.93
N TYR A 65 1.95 2.67 3.62
CA TYR A 65 0.84 2.94 2.72
C TYR A 65 -0.31 1.94 2.94
N LEU A 66 -0.02 0.64 2.94
CA LEU A 66 -1.01 -0.41 3.22
C LEU A 66 -1.55 -0.30 4.65
N GLY A 67 -0.73 0.09 5.62
CA GLY A 67 -1.15 0.38 7.00
C GLY A 67 -2.16 1.50 7.08
N LEU A 68 -1.90 2.61 6.40
CA LEU A 68 -2.83 3.74 6.33
C LEU A 68 -4.19 3.35 5.73
N HIS A 69 -4.18 2.44 4.75
CA HIS A 69 -5.37 1.95 4.06
C HIS A 69 -6.01 0.72 4.73
N ASN A 70 -5.53 0.29 5.92
CA ASN A 70 -5.99 -0.92 6.63
C ASN A 70 -5.85 -2.24 5.83
N MET A 71 -4.86 -2.30 4.93
CA MET A 71 -4.58 -3.42 4.02
C MET A 71 -3.28 -4.17 4.33
N LEU A 72 -2.73 -4.08 5.55
CA LEU A 72 -1.47 -4.78 5.94
C LEU A 72 -1.47 -6.29 5.68
N ALA A 73 -2.63 -6.95 5.61
CA ALA A 73 -2.73 -8.36 5.25
C ALA A 73 -2.12 -8.61 3.85
N LYS A 74 -2.21 -7.62 2.93
CA LYS A 74 -1.55 -7.65 1.62
C LYS A 74 -0.03 -7.41 1.70
N ALA A 75 0.49 -6.83 2.80
CA ALA A 75 1.93 -6.59 3.00
C ALA A 75 2.73 -7.87 3.34
N ASN A 76 2.05 -8.99 3.64
CA ASN A 76 2.71 -10.28 3.89
C ASN A 76 3.22 -10.96 2.61
N ASP A 77 2.87 -10.46 1.41
CA ASP A 77 3.48 -10.92 0.17
C ASP A 77 4.91 -10.37 0.04
N ARG A 78 5.90 -11.21 0.39
CA ARG A 78 7.33 -10.88 0.29
C ARG A 78 7.80 -10.63 -1.14
N SER A 79 7.05 -11.07 -2.15
CA SER A 79 7.36 -10.82 -3.57
C SER A 79 6.87 -9.46 -4.07
N LEU A 80 5.93 -8.82 -3.35
CA LEU A 80 5.28 -7.58 -3.78
C LEU A 80 6.28 -6.47 -4.07
N VAL A 81 7.28 -6.31 -3.20
CA VAL A 81 8.32 -5.27 -3.34
C VAL A 81 9.09 -5.44 -4.65
N GLY A 82 9.54 -6.66 -4.95
CA GLY A 82 10.26 -6.98 -6.18
C GLY A 82 9.39 -6.73 -7.42
N ARG A 83 8.15 -7.24 -7.40
CA ARG A 83 7.20 -7.04 -8.50
C ARG A 83 6.93 -5.56 -8.78
N LEU A 84 6.76 -4.74 -7.74
CA LEU A 84 6.50 -3.30 -7.90
C LEU A 84 7.76 -2.52 -8.33
N LEU A 85 8.96 -2.95 -7.96
CA LEU A 85 10.20 -2.35 -8.46
C LEU A 85 10.51 -2.71 -9.92
N GLU A 86 9.97 -3.84 -10.40
CA GLU A 86 10.14 -4.33 -11.77
C GLU A 86 8.98 -3.98 -12.70
N ALA A 87 7.83 -3.60 -12.13
CA ALA A 87 6.64 -3.17 -12.86
C ALA A 87 6.91 -1.97 -13.78
N SER A 88 5.99 -1.71 -14.69
CA SER A 88 5.90 -0.43 -15.37
C SER A 88 5.28 0.65 -14.47
N ASP A 89 5.55 1.92 -14.80
CA ASP A 89 4.91 3.08 -14.17
C ASP A 89 3.37 2.98 -14.19
N ALA A 90 2.79 2.41 -15.26
CA ALA A 90 1.35 2.27 -15.41
C ALA A 90 0.78 1.21 -14.45
N GLU A 91 1.46 0.08 -14.31
CA GLU A 91 1.09 -0.99 -13.38
C GLU A 91 1.20 -0.52 -11.92
N LEU A 92 2.26 0.22 -11.58
CA LEU A 92 2.40 0.80 -10.25
C LEU A 92 1.24 1.76 -9.93
N LYS A 93 0.93 2.68 -10.85
CA LYS A 93 -0.17 3.65 -10.65
C LYS A 93 -1.52 2.97 -10.51
N ALA A 94 -1.79 1.95 -11.34
CA ALA A 94 -3.00 1.17 -11.23
C ALA A 94 -3.09 0.45 -9.87
N TRP A 95 -1.96 -0.09 -9.39
CA TRP A 95 -1.90 -0.73 -8.08
C TRP A 95 -2.15 0.27 -6.93
N LEU A 96 -1.54 1.45 -6.96
CA LEU A 96 -1.79 2.52 -5.97
C LEU A 96 -3.26 2.96 -5.98
N ALA A 97 -3.86 3.15 -7.16
CA ALA A 97 -5.26 3.50 -7.30
C ALA A 97 -6.20 2.43 -6.73
N LEU A 98 -5.87 1.15 -6.94
CA LEU A 98 -6.63 0.03 -6.39
C LEU A 98 -6.58 0.02 -4.85
N VAL A 99 -5.41 0.22 -4.25
CA VAL A 99 -5.26 0.32 -2.79
C VAL A 99 -6.03 1.52 -2.24
N ALA A 100 -5.99 2.67 -2.91
CA ALA A 100 -6.76 3.84 -2.49
C ALA A 100 -8.27 3.64 -2.60
N LEU A 101 -8.74 2.87 -3.59
CA LEU A 101 -10.16 2.56 -3.81
C LEU A 101 -10.71 1.51 -2.84
N GLU A 102 -9.98 0.41 -2.65
CA GLU A 102 -10.39 -0.70 -1.78
C GLU A 102 -10.05 -0.43 -0.30
N GLY A 103 -9.10 0.45 -0.05
CA GLY A 103 -8.59 0.75 1.27
C GLY A 103 -9.58 1.55 2.11
N ASP A 104 -9.73 1.16 3.35
CA ASP A 104 -10.53 1.87 4.32
C ASP A 104 -9.61 2.68 5.23
N VAL A 105 -9.42 3.96 4.91
CA VAL A 105 -8.56 4.86 5.69
C VAL A 105 -9.17 5.18 7.06
N ALA A 106 -10.49 5.03 7.23
CA ALA A 106 -11.22 5.38 8.44
C ALA A 106 -11.46 4.20 9.39
N GLY A 107 -11.28 2.95 8.93
CA GLY A 107 -11.55 1.74 9.71
C GLY A 107 -13.04 1.49 9.96
N LEU A 108 -13.92 1.99 9.09
CA LEU A 108 -15.37 1.90 9.17
C LEU A 108 -15.96 0.65 8.49
N ALA A 109 -15.20 -0.10 7.70
CA ALA A 109 -15.69 -1.19 6.86
C ALA A 109 -16.35 -2.34 7.65
N ASP A 110 -16.01 -2.53 8.93
CA ASP A 110 -16.64 -3.52 9.81
C ASP A 110 -17.84 -2.98 10.62
N LEU A 111 -18.16 -1.69 10.54
CA LEU A 111 -19.30 -1.09 11.24
C LEU A 111 -20.63 -1.18 10.45
N ASP A 112 -20.56 -1.54 9.17
CA ASP A 112 -21.73 -1.65 8.27
C ASP A 112 -22.27 -3.09 8.12
N ARG A 113 -21.76 -4.07 8.87
CA ARG A 113 -22.39 -5.41 8.93
C ARG A 113 -23.45 -5.47 10.04
N PRO A 114 -24.73 -5.70 9.70
CA PRO A 114 -25.81 -5.86 10.68
C PRO A 114 -25.67 -7.13 11.54
#